data_AF-A1VQ50-F1
#
_entry.id   AF-A1VQ50-F1
#
_cell.length_a   1.000
_cell.length_b   1.000
_cell.length_c   1.000
_cell.angle_alpha   90.00
_cell.angle_beta   90.00
_cell.angle_gamma   90.00
#
_symmetry.space_group_name_H-M   'P 1'
#
loop_
_entity.id
_entity.type
_entity.pdbx_description
1 polymer ?
#
loop_
_entity_poly.entity_id
_entity_poly.type
_entity_poly.pdbx_seq_one_letter_code
_entity_poly.pdbx_strand_id
1 'polypeptide(L)'
;MIGTQPVGAISGVVISAVSHEGLIVTVDGKPAKLAILTDDGRVIAMGDQVAKEAEAVALNSYRNFLKGQGYLRVNSAPITASSAMPVGIKRR
;
A
#
# COMPACT_ATOMS: atom_id res chain seq x y z
N MET A 1 2.67 -6.42 -3.90
CA MET A 1 3.62 -5.67 -3.06
C MET A 1 3.68 -6.36 -1.71
N ILE A 2 4.68 -7.22 -1.49
CA ILE A 2 4.93 -7.86 -0.19
C ILE A 2 6.38 -7.51 0.18
N GLY A 3 6.61 -7.17 1.45
CA GLY A 3 7.92 -6.74 1.95
C GLY A 3 8.21 -5.26 1.76
N THR A 4 9.25 -4.78 2.45
CA THR A 4 9.76 -3.41 2.33
C THR A 4 10.22 -3.16 0.90
N GLN A 5 9.68 -2.11 0.27
CA GLN A 5 10.12 -1.72 -1.07
C GLN A 5 11.46 -0.95 -0.95
N PRO A 6 12.42 -1.19 -1.86
CA PRO A 6 13.67 -0.44 -1.86
C PRO A 6 13.40 1.05 -2.13
N VAL A 7 14.06 1.93 -1.38
CA VAL A 7 14.00 3.39 -1.50
C VAL A 7 15.41 3.97 -1.64
N GLY A 8 15.53 5.25 -2.01
CA GLY A 8 16.84 5.93 -2.14
C GLY A 8 17.55 5.70 -3.47
N ALA A 9 16.81 5.36 -4.53
CA ALA A 9 17.38 5.10 -5.86
C ALA A 9 17.85 6.38 -6.59
N ILE A 10 17.41 7.55 -6.16
CA ILE A 10 17.74 8.84 -6.79
C ILE A 10 18.70 9.59 -5.88
N SER A 11 19.95 9.75 -6.33
CA SER A 11 21.00 10.43 -5.55
C SER A 11 20.59 11.84 -5.16
N GLY A 12 20.80 12.21 -3.89
CA GLY A 12 20.47 13.53 -3.36
C GLY A 12 18.98 13.79 -3.13
N VAL A 13 18.08 12.92 -3.61
CA VAL A 13 16.64 13.12 -3.49
C VAL A 13 16.07 12.29 -2.35
N VAL A 14 15.35 12.95 -1.44
CA VAL A 14 14.59 12.30 -0.37
C VAL A 14 13.12 12.64 -0.53
N ILE A 15 12.30 11.60 -0.68
CA ILE A 15 10.84 11.69 -0.61
C ILE A 15 10.41 11.07 0.72
N SER A 16 9.75 11.84 1.56
CA SER A 16 9.23 11.39 2.85
C SER A 16 7.74 11.68 2.96
N ALA A 17 7.07 10.97 3.86
CA ALA A 17 5.70 11.26 4.22
C ALA A 17 5.49 11.09 5.73
N VAL A 18 4.79 12.03 6.34
CA VAL A 18 4.34 11.93 7.73
C VAL A 18 2.82 11.97 7.72
N SER A 19 2.15 11.10 8.47
CA SER A 19 0.70 10.90 8.41
C SER A 19 -0.15 12.17 8.57
N HIS A 20 0.40 13.23 9.18
CA HIS A 20 -0.27 14.52 9.37
C HIS A 20 0.38 15.70 8.62
N GLU A 21 1.52 15.51 7.95
CA GLU A 21 2.21 16.57 7.16
C GLU A 21 2.14 16.31 5.66
N GLY A 22 1.86 15.07 5.27
CA GLY A 22 1.78 14.63 3.88
C GLY A 22 3.14 14.36 3.24
N LEU A 23 3.14 14.28 1.92
CA LEU A 23 4.34 13.97 1.12
C LEU A 23 5.23 15.22 0.91
N ILE A 24 6.50 15.09 1.30
CA ILE A 24 7.53 16.14 1.21
C ILE A 24 8.71 15.64 0.38
N VAL A 25 9.34 16.54 -0.36
CA VAL A 25 10.54 16.25 -1.16
C VAL A 25 11.65 17.21 -0.80
N THR A 26 12.86 16.68 -0.67
CA THR A 26 14.09 17.48 -0.60
C THR A 26 15.11 17.00 -1.63
N VAL A 27 15.94 17.94 -2.10
CA VAL A 27 17.10 17.68 -2.94
C VAL A 27 18.31 18.29 -2.23
N ASP A 28 19.29 17.46 -1.90
CA ASP A 28 20.50 17.85 -1.18
C ASP A 28 20.17 18.63 0.11
N GLY A 29 19.14 18.17 0.83
CA GLY A 29 18.68 18.77 2.09
C GLY A 29 17.85 20.06 1.94
N LYS A 30 17.58 20.53 0.72
CA LYS A 30 16.77 21.72 0.45
C LYS A 30 15.36 21.35 -0.01
N PRO A 31 14.32 22.14 0.34
CA PRO A 31 12.96 21.88 -0.14
C PRO A 31 12.87 21.82 -1.67
N ALA A 32 12.15 20.82 -2.16
CA ALA A 32 11.90 20.61 -3.59
C ALA A 32 10.43 20.28 -3.84
N LYS A 33 10.04 20.23 -5.12
CA LYS A 33 8.67 20.03 -5.56
C LYS A 33 8.59 18.88 -6.54
N LEU A 34 7.52 18.08 -6.44
CA LEU A 34 7.16 17.12 -7.48
C LEU A 34 6.61 17.85 -8.71
N ALA A 35 6.77 17.22 -9.87
CA ALA A 35 6.21 17.68 -11.13
C ALA A 35 5.67 16.49 -11.94
N ILE A 36 4.59 16.72 -12.70
CA ILE A 36 4.08 15.80 -13.69
C ILE A 36 4.52 16.32 -15.06
N LEU A 37 5.18 15.46 -15.81
CA LEU A 37 5.64 15.75 -17.15
C LEU A 37 4.90 14.85 -18.13
N THR A 38 4.57 15.36 -19.32
CA THR A 38 4.23 14.54 -20.47
C THR A 38 5.47 13.83 -21.02
N ASP A 39 5.26 12.84 -21.89
CA ASP A 39 6.33 12.01 -22.44
C ASP A 39 7.39 12.81 -23.23
N ASP A 40 6.99 13.94 -23.82
CA ASP A 40 7.88 14.90 -24.50
C ASP A 40 8.60 15.88 -23.54
N GLY A 41 8.45 15.70 -22.23
CA GLY A 41 9.14 16.48 -21.20
C GLY A 41 8.47 17.80 -20.81
N ARG A 42 7.27 18.10 -21.33
CA ARG A 42 6.53 19.30 -20.92
C ARG A 42 5.93 19.12 -19.52
N VAL A 43 6.20 20.07 -18.62
CA VAL A 43 5.59 20.11 -17.28
C VAL A 43 4.12 20.53 -17.39
N ILE A 44 3.20 19.69 -16.88
CA ILE A 44 1.76 19.98 -16.86
C ILE A 44 1.26 20.41 -15.48
N ALA A 45 1.94 20.01 -14.41
CA ALA A 45 1.64 20.42 -13.04
C ALA A 45 2.89 20.29 -12.16
N MET A 46 3.02 21.12 -11.12
CA MET A 46 4.10 21.01 -10.14
C MET A 46 3.70 21.55 -8.76
N GLY A 47 4.45 21.15 -7.73
CA GLY A 47 4.29 21.64 -6.37
C GLY A 47 3.30 20.85 -5.53
N ASP A 48 2.81 21.50 -4.47
CA ASP A 48 2.06 20.86 -3.38
C ASP A 48 0.80 20.14 -3.86
N GLN A 49 0.18 20.62 -4.94
CA GLN A 49 -0.98 19.93 -5.54
C GLN A 49 -0.60 18.55 -6.06
N VAL A 50 0.56 18.41 -6.69
CA VAL A 50 1.05 17.11 -7.19
C VAL A 50 1.36 16.17 -6.03
N ALA A 51 2.00 16.67 -4.96
CA ALA A 51 2.27 15.88 -3.76
C ALA A 51 0.98 15.37 -3.09
N LYS A 52 -0.01 16.24 -2.91
CA LYS A 52 -1.32 15.88 -2.33
C LYS A 52 -2.06 14.84 -3.15
N GLU A 53 -2.06 14.99 -4.48
CA GLU A 53 -2.72 14.05 -5.38
C GLU A 53 -2.04 12.67 -5.34
N ALA A 54 -0.71 12.62 -5.43
CA ALA A 54 0.06 11.38 -5.37
C ALA A 54 -0.16 10.64 -4.05
N GLU A 55 -0.16 11.38 -2.92
CA GLU A 55 -0.46 10.84 -1.60
C GLU A 55 -1.89 10.29 -1.52
N ALA A 56 -2.89 11.04 -1.98
CA ALA A 56 -4.29 10.63 -1.96
C ALA A 56 -4.52 9.33 -2.74
N VAL A 57 -3.92 9.21 -3.93
CA VAL A 57 -3.99 7.99 -4.75
C VAL A 57 -3.34 6.80 -4.04
N ALA A 58 -2.14 6.99 -3.48
CA ALA A 58 -1.43 5.94 -2.75
C ALA A 58 -2.21 5.45 -1.53
N LEU A 59 -2.74 6.38 -0.72
CA LEU A 59 -3.55 6.08 0.46
C LEU A 59 -4.85 5.37 0.10
N ASN A 60 -5.54 5.79 -0.96
CA ASN A 60 -6.78 5.15 -1.40
C ASN A 60 -6.54 3.75 -1.94
N SER A 61 -5.44 3.53 -2.67
CA SER A 61 -5.00 2.18 -3.08
C SER A 61 -4.79 1.27 -1.87
N TYR A 62 -4.05 1.75 -0.86
CA TYR A 62 -3.84 1.02 0.38
C TYR A 62 -5.14 0.74 1.15
N ARG A 63 -6.04 1.74 1.27
CA ARG A 63 -7.36 1.55 1.90
C ARG A 63 -8.21 0.51 1.16
N ASN A 64 -8.20 0.51 -0.18
CA ASN A 64 -8.94 -0.47 -0.97
C ASN A 64 -8.38 -1.88 -0.78
N PHE A 65 -7.06 -2.01 -0.68
CA PHE A 65 -6.40 -3.26 -0.28
C PHE A 65 -6.88 -3.72 1.10
N LEU A 66 -6.90 -2.83 2.10
CA LEU A 66 -7.39 -3.14 3.46
C LEU A 66 -8.88 -3.49 3.51
N LYS A 67 -9.72 -2.90 2.65
CA LYS A 67 -11.15 -3.23 2.52
C LYS A 67 -11.41 -4.59 1.88
N GLY A 68 -10.36 -5.28 1.39
CA GLY A 68 -10.50 -6.59 0.75
C GLY A 68 -11.10 -6.53 -0.66
N GLN A 69 -11.12 -5.36 -1.31
CA GLN A 69 -11.75 -5.16 -2.61
C GLN A 69 -10.91 -5.63 -3.81
N GLY A 70 -9.88 -6.48 -3.63
CA GLY A 70 -9.13 -6.89 -4.82
C GLY A 70 -8.05 -7.97 -4.76
N TYR A 71 -7.36 -8.27 -3.66
CA TYR A 71 -6.16 -9.15 -3.78
C TYR A 71 -5.87 -10.13 -2.63
N LEU A 72 -6.67 -10.18 -1.57
CA LEU A 72 -6.48 -11.13 -0.46
C LEU A 72 -7.62 -12.16 -0.43
N ARG A 73 -7.58 -13.14 -1.33
CA ARG A 73 -8.30 -14.40 -1.13
C ARG A 73 -7.33 -15.41 -0.52
N VAL A 74 -7.60 -15.81 0.72
CA VAL A 74 -6.92 -16.92 1.38
C VAL A 74 -7.98 -17.97 1.67
N ASN A 75 -7.89 -19.11 0.99
CA ASN A 75 -8.77 -20.25 1.22
C ASN A 75 -8.05 -21.26 2.14
N SER A 76 -8.75 -21.78 3.15
CA SER A 76 -8.30 -22.99 3.85
C SER A 76 -8.62 -24.24 3.01
N ALA A 77 -8.01 -25.38 3.34
CA ALA A 77 -8.52 -26.65 2.85
C ALA A 77 -9.93 -26.91 3.42
N PRO A 78 -10.81 -27.68 2.72
CA PRO A 78 -12.11 -28.08 3.25
C PRO A 78 -11.96 -28.83 4.57
N ILE A 79 -12.75 -28.46 5.59
CA ILE A 79 -12.85 -29.25 6.82
C ILE A 79 -13.61 -30.52 6.47
N THR A 80 -12.91 -31.66 6.45
CA THR A 80 -13.58 -32.96 6.36
C THR A 80 -14.24 -33.19 7.71
N ALA A 81 -15.58 -33.29 7.73
CA ALA A 81 -16.30 -33.62 8.95
C ALA A 81 -15.80 -34.97 9.46
N SER A 82 -15.17 -34.97 10.64
CA SER A 82 -14.89 -36.20 11.36
C SER A 82 -16.25 -36.84 11.67
N SER A 83 -16.52 -37.98 11.05
CA SER A 83 -17.71 -38.78 11.33
C SER A 83 -17.76 -39.07 12.83
N ALA A 84 -18.84 -38.61 13.47
CA ALA A 84 -19.09 -38.82 14.89
C ALA A 84 -19.15 -40.32 15.20
N MET A 85 -18.31 -40.80 16.13
CA MET A 85 -18.51 -42.12 16.74
C MET A 85 -19.61 -42.03 17.81
N PRO A 86 -20.63 -42.91 17.80
CA PRO A 86 -21.58 -43.00 18.90
C PRO A 86 -20.92 -43.68 20.11
N VAL A 87 -20.90 -43.00 21.25
CA VAL A 87 -20.54 -43.60 22.55
C VAL A 87 -21.65 -44.57 22.95
N GLY A 88 -21.36 -45.87 22.84
CA GLY A 88 -22.24 -46.94 23.29
C GLY A 88 -22.41 -46.94 24.81
N ILE A 89 -23.67 -46.93 25.27
CA ILE A 89 -24.08 -47.14 26.66
C ILE A 89 -23.73 -48.59 27.06
N LYS A 90 -22.80 -48.79 28.00
CA LYS A 90 -22.65 -50.07 28.70
C LYS A 90 -23.65 -50.13 29.87
N ARG A 91 -24.68 -50.98 29.72
CA ARG A 91 -25.48 -51.45 30.84
C ARG A 91 -24.62 -52.36 31.72
N ARG A 92 -24.56 -52.09 33.02
CA ARG A 92 -24.24 -53.05 34.07
C ARG A 92 -25.48 -53.20 34.94
#